data_AF-M5CBH6-F1
#
_entry.id   AF-M5CBH6-F1
#
_cell.length_a   1.000
_cell.length_b   1.000
_cell.length_c   1.000
_cell.angle_alpha   90.00
_cell.angle_beta   90.00
_cell.angle_gamma   90.00
#
_symmetry.space_group_name_H-M   'P 1'
#
loop_
_entity.id
_entity.type
_entity.pdbx_description
1 polymer ?
#
loop_
_entity_poly.entity_id
_entity_poly.type
_entity_poly.pdbx_seq_one_letter_code
_entity_poly.pdbx_strand_id
1 'polypeptide(L)'
;MVEVAGPAPIRYSIVHDFINFYIRKSQDVIVRVVRAIQHIIFKSLAIEANVLVNILEFIGREIIVQWRLFQKGRDGVFDGLLLPRSWALDLVKRPPLPLQQGIPLRDYLNILYKTLELLRSYEVNSSPLYGFNGPLHLLVRSILIMRICRLIVMVFDNVSIPIFAKQEIRQTVVRALTGPGNIHINLCARLSRADSWHELWNAIRYSPLNRGADELVHLSLRQDGSKPPTIAAVKSIIYSSIGPELEQLLSLTETSTLNPGAKPFVPQVQKNVDKGAEEDVFDSVQAAVDDSLEASGFSELVTSEGSLLSASQAQPERRLTLSDIEFGKRILFCFRRHMLRQRVETRKAIKTIWACYRRHQLRHKTPFTATEEQIRKLYSEYKNDVDSIECPLLYAQAFRHHERVLLGCMPHVMVYIRGLERVNQREKEANKKRLQKVQHEELDKVLVRMDACAKLAKKIKTLSNRIAPGSPALHKIGYLRAEVEKVNSLRAQITDTFGKDAISKSLEEQYSLGILVILSPLPTTTAPKPSRPELNASDLVV
;
A
#
# COMPACT_ATOMS: atom_id res chain seq x y z
N MET A 1 -22.06 16.46 58.98
CA MET A 1 -21.09 16.97 57.97
C MET A 1 -21.47 16.34 56.65
N VAL A 2 -21.92 17.12 55.68
CA VAL A 2 -22.31 16.63 54.35
C VAL A 2 -21.05 16.58 53.51
N GLU A 3 -20.59 15.37 53.15
CA GLU A 3 -19.52 15.21 52.16
C GLU A 3 -19.97 15.82 50.84
N VAL A 4 -19.36 16.94 50.47
CA VAL A 4 -19.53 17.54 49.16
C VAL A 4 -18.88 16.58 48.17
N ALA A 5 -19.69 15.77 47.50
CA ALA A 5 -19.25 14.89 46.43
C ALA A 5 -18.46 15.72 45.41
N GLY A 6 -17.17 15.42 45.28
CA GLY A 6 -16.31 16.05 44.29
C GLY A 6 -16.91 15.93 42.88
N PRO A 7 -16.58 16.85 41.96
CA PRO A 7 -17.12 16.82 40.60
C PRO A 7 -16.87 15.44 39.98
N ALA A 8 -17.91 14.85 39.39
CA ALA A 8 -17.84 13.55 38.76
C ALA A 8 -16.67 13.50 37.77
N PRO A 9 -15.87 12.41 37.74
CA PRO A 9 -14.72 12.32 36.86
C PRO A 9 -15.15 12.50 35.41
N ILE A 10 -14.63 13.55 34.76
CA ILE A 10 -14.93 13.87 33.37
C ILE A 10 -14.52 12.66 32.52
N ARG A 11 -15.48 12.01 31.87
CA ARG A 11 -15.22 10.89 30.96
C ARG A 11 -14.69 11.43 29.64
N TYR A 12 -13.39 11.27 29.41
CA TYR A 12 -12.76 11.67 28.16
C TYR A 12 -13.02 10.63 27.05
N SER A 13 -13.30 11.13 25.85
CA SER A 13 -13.49 10.29 24.66
C SER A 13 -12.26 10.41 23.77
N ILE A 14 -11.61 9.28 23.50
CA ILE A 14 -10.43 9.18 22.61
C ILE A 14 -10.67 9.91 21.28
N VAL A 15 -11.86 9.76 20.70
CA VAL A 15 -12.24 10.41 19.44
C VAL A 15 -12.27 11.93 19.59
N HIS A 16 -12.83 12.44 20.69
CA HIS A 16 -12.87 13.87 20.96
C HIS A 16 -11.47 14.44 21.21
N ASP A 17 -10.58 13.68 21.87
CA ASP A 17 -9.19 14.10 22.10
C ASP A 17 -8.43 14.25 20.78
N PHE A 18 -8.59 13.33 19.83
CA PHE A 18 -8.03 13.50 18.48
C PHE A 18 -8.65 14.67 17.73
N ILE A 19 -9.98 14.80 17.75
CA ILE A 19 -10.67 15.91 17.09
C ILE A 19 -10.14 17.25 17.61
N ASN A 20 -10.02 17.40 18.92
CA ASN A 20 -9.49 18.60 19.56
C ASN A 20 -8.03 18.85 19.16
N PHE A 21 -7.21 17.80 19.11
CA PHE A 21 -5.83 17.89 18.64
C PHE A 21 -5.71 18.37 17.18
N TYR A 22 -6.54 17.84 16.28
CA TYR A 22 -6.57 18.29 14.88
C TYR A 22 -7.15 19.69 14.71
N ILE A 23 -8.12 20.09 15.55
CA ILE A 23 -8.73 21.43 15.53
C ILE A 23 -7.81 22.49 16.14
N ARG A 24 -6.86 22.10 17.02
CA ARG A 24 -5.83 22.99 17.62
C ARG A 24 -6.38 24.13 18.49
N LYS A 25 -7.54 23.95 19.15
CA LYS A 25 -8.21 25.03 19.91
C LYS A 25 -8.00 25.01 21.43
N SER A 26 -7.58 23.89 22.03
CA SER A 26 -7.42 23.78 23.49
C SER A 26 -5.99 24.03 23.97
N GLN A 27 -5.84 24.47 25.22
CA GLN A 27 -4.54 24.72 25.85
C GLN A 27 -3.85 23.44 26.36
N ASP A 28 -4.53 22.30 26.31
CA ASP A 28 -4.08 21.01 26.81
C ASP A 28 -4.21 19.89 25.75
N VAL A 29 -4.26 20.25 24.46
CA VAL A 29 -4.47 19.27 23.38
C VAL A 29 -3.38 18.22 23.31
N ILE A 30 -2.13 18.57 23.62
CA ILE A 30 -1.01 17.62 23.61
C ILE A 30 -1.16 16.60 24.74
N VAL A 31 -1.50 17.06 25.95
CA VAL A 31 -1.72 16.16 27.11
C VAL A 31 -2.87 15.20 26.82
N ARG A 32 -3.98 15.70 26.27
CA ARG A 32 -5.14 14.86 25.91
C ARG A 32 -4.81 13.82 24.86
N VAL A 33 -4.15 14.21 23.75
CA VAL A 33 -3.84 13.25 22.68
C VAL A 33 -2.80 12.21 23.12
N VAL A 34 -1.85 12.58 23.98
CA VAL A 34 -0.89 11.64 24.58
C VAL A 34 -1.61 10.63 25.46
N ARG A 35 -2.54 11.05 26.32
CA ARG A 35 -3.39 10.14 27.12
C ARG A 35 -4.26 9.24 26.25
N ALA A 36 -4.83 9.77 25.17
CA ALA A 36 -5.64 9.00 24.23
C ALA A 36 -4.82 7.90 23.54
N ILE A 37 -3.61 8.21 23.08
CA ILE A 37 -2.69 7.22 22.50
C ILE A 37 -2.20 6.24 23.55
N GLN A 38 -1.89 6.69 24.77
CA GLN A 38 -1.53 5.81 25.88
C GLN A 38 -2.64 4.80 26.12
N HIS A 39 -3.90 5.22 26.14
CA HIS A 39 -5.01 4.30 26.27
C HIS A 39 -5.07 3.29 25.11
N ILE A 40 -4.90 3.73 23.86
CA ILE A 40 -4.87 2.83 22.69
C ILE A 40 -3.78 1.77 22.84
N ILE A 41 -2.56 2.18 23.20
CA ILE A 41 -1.39 1.31 23.25
C ILE A 41 -1.42 0.37 24.45
N PHE A 42 -1.73 0.89 25.65
CA PHE A 42 -1.69 0.11 26.90
C PHE A 42 -2.95 -0.73 27.12
N LYS A 43 -4.06 -0.43 26.43
CA LYS A 43 -5.25 -1.30 26.40
C LYS A 43 -5.33 -2.15 25.14
N SER A 44 -4.26 -2.22 24.35
CA SER A 44 -4.17 -3.04 23.13
C SER A 44 -5.36 -2.84 22.20
N LEU A 45 -5.80 -1.59 22.01
CA LEU A 45 -6.89 -1.28 21.09
C LEU A 45 -6.39 -1.40 19.65
N ALA A 46 -7.18 -2.05 18.81
CA ALA A 46 -6.82 -2.30 17.42
C ALA A 46 -6.58 -0.99 16.64
N ILE A 47 -5.39 -0.82 16.07
CA ILE A 47 -5.00 0.37 15.31
C ILE A 47 -4.09 -0.01 14.12
N GLU A 48 -4.26 0.69 13.00
CA GLU A 48 -3.38 0.51 11.85
C GLU A 48 -1.99 1.08 12.18
N ALA A 49 -0.95 0.29 11.97
CA ALA A 49 0.38 0.60 12.50
C ALA A 49 1.00 1.85 11.88
N ASN A 50 0.80 2.09 10.58
CA ASN A 50 1.32 3.29 9.94
C ASN A 50 0.57 4.55 10.40
N VAL A 51 -0.75 4.48 10.61
CA VAL A 51 -1.57 5.55 11.21
C VAL A 51 -1.07 5.88 12.60
N LEU A 52 -0.84 4.87 13.44
CA LEU A 52 -0.26 5.07 14.77
C LEU A 52 1.07 5.81 14.70
N VAL A 53 2.03 5.34 13.90
CA VAL A 53 3.34 5.99 13.77
C VAL A 53 3.23 7.40 13.22
N ASN A 54 2.36 7.66 12.24
CA ASN A 54 2.12 9.01 11.73
C ASN A 54 1.56 9.95 12.81
N ILE A 55 0.64 9.46 13.64
CA ILE A 55 0.10 10.23 14.77
C ILE A 55 1.20 10.49 15.81
N LEU A 56 2.02 9.49 16.13
CA LEU A 56 3.14 9.66 17.04
C LEU A 56 4.12 10.72 16.53
N GLU A 57 4.51 10.67 15.26
CA GLU A 57 5.37 11.70 14.64
C GLU A 57 4.74 13.10 14.71
N PHE A 58 3.42 13.19 14.47
CA PHE A 58 2.70 14.45 14.61
C PHE A 58 2.72 14.97 16.06
N ILE A 59 2.50 14.11 17.05
CA ILE A 59 2.56 14.54 18.46
C ILE A 59 3.99 14.98 18.82
N GLY A 60 5.01 14.23 18.39
CA GLY A 60 6.39 14.52 18.73
C GLY A 60 6.90 15.83 18.12
N ARG A 61 6.51 16.18 16.89
CA ARG A 61 6.83 17.50 16.32
C ARG A 61 6.18 18.64 17.11
N GLU A 62 4.95 18.48 17.59
CA GLU A 62 4.29 19.50 18.41
C GLU A 62 4.96 19.61 19.78
N ILE A 63 5.39 18.49 20.38
CA ILE A 63 6.19 18.49 21.61
C ILE A 63 7.50 19.26 21.43
N ILE A 64 8.23 19.00 20.34
CA ILE A 64 9.47 19.73 20.00
C ILE A 64 9.19 21.23 19.92
N VAL A 65 8.16 21.64 19.16
CA VAL A 65 7.82 23.05 18.99
C VAL A 65 7.40 23.70 20.31
N GLN A 66 6.56 23.06 21.11
CA GLN A 66 6.15 23.60 22.42
C GLN A 66 7.33 23.76 23.38
N TRP A 67 8.25 22.79 23.39
CA TRP A 67 9.45 22.88 24.18
C TRP A 67 10.33 24.06 23.74
N ARG A 68 10.48 24.25 22.42
CA ARG A 68 11.26 25.37 21.87
C ARG A 68 10.60 26.72 22.09
N LEU A 69 9.26 26.81 21.98
CA LEU A 69 8.51 28.01 22.32
C LEU A 69 8.72 28.41 23.78
N PHE A 70 8.72 27.42 24.68
CA PHE A 70 8.98 27.66 26.10
C PHE A 70 10.40 28.19 26.35
N GLN A 71 11.41 27.68 25.63
CA GLN A 71 12.81 28.07 25.84
C GLN A 71 13.24 29.35 25.10
N LYS A 72 12.84 29.51 23.84
CA LYS A 72 13.33 30.55 22.92
C LYS A 72 12.29 31.59 22.52
N GLY A 73 11.03 31.44 22.96
CA GLY A 73 9.93 32.28 22.51
C GLY A 73 9.51 32.00 21.06
N ARG A 74 8.67 32.87 20.49
CA ARG A 74 8.08 32.68 19.15
C ARG A 74 9.09 32.87 18.03
N ASP A 75 9.94 33.90 18.12
CA ASP A 75 10.83 34.28 17.01
C ASP A 75 11.98 33.28 16.83
N GLY A 76 12.41 32.63 17.92
CA GLY A 76 13.48 31.64 17.91
C GLY A 76 13.01 30.18 17.80
N VAL A 77 11.72 29.90 17.59
CA VAL A 77 11.17 28.54 17.68
C VAL A 77 11.80 27.56 16.66
N PHE A 78 12.09 28.05 15.45
CA PHE A 78 12.70 27.27 14.37
C PHE A 78 14.23 27.39 14.31
N ASP A 79 14.82 28.28 15.11
CA ASP A 79 16.26 28.49 15.09
C ASP A 79 17.00 27.31 15.75
N GLY A 80 17.97 26.75 15.02
CA GLY A 80 18.75 25.57 15.41
C GLY A 80 17.93 24.28 15.45
N LEU A 81 16.81 24.20 14.72
CA LEU A 81 15.92 23.03 14.72
C LEU A 81 16.46 21.95 13.76
N LEU A 82 16.54 20.70 14.24
CA LEU A 82 16.99 19.55 13.46
C LEU A 82 15.86 18.55 13.29
N LEU A 83 15.39 18.35 12.06
CA LEU A 83 14.21 17.51 11.78
C LEU A 83 14.17 17.04 10.33
N PRO A 84 13.34 16.03 10.00
CA PRO A 84 13.03 15.70 8.61
C PRO A 84 12.43 16.89 7.86
N ARG A 85 12.82 17.07 6.59
CA ARG A 85 12.37 18.18 5.74
C ARG A 85 10.85 18.26 5.64
N SER A 86 10.16 17.12 5.54
CA SER A 86 8.69 17.10 5.48
C SER A 86 8.06 17.66 6.76
N TRP A 87 8.65 17.39 7.92
CA TRP A 87 8.17 17.92 9.19
C TRP A 87 8.40 19.43 9.28
N ALA A 88 9.57 19.92 8.86
CA ALA A 88 9.85 21.35 8.81
C ALA A 88 8.85 22.09 7.93
N LEU A 89 8.60 21.57 6.72
CA LEU A 89 7.63 22.17 5.81
C LEU A 89 6.21 22.19 6.39
N ASP A 90 5.79 21.10 7.04
CA ASP A 90 4.49 21.00 7.70
C ASP A 90 4.35 22.00 8.86
N LEU A 91 5.43 22.20 9.63
CA LEU A 91 5.46 23.15 10.75
C LEU A 91 5.47 24.60 10.29
N VAL A 92 6.08 24.92 9.14
CA VAL A 92 6.07 26.28 8.59
C VAL A 92 4.71 26.62 7.99
N LYS A 93 4.07 25.65 7.32
CA LYS A 93 2.74 25.82 6.73
C LYS A 93 1.61 25.96 7.74
N ARG A 94 1.85 25.63 9.01
CA ARG A 94 0.82 25.61 10.05
C ARG A 94 1.28 26.49 11.21
N PRO A 95 0.45 27.42 11.70
CA PRO A 95 0.83 28.20 12.87
C PRO A 95 1.08 27.26 14.06
N PRO A 96 2.13 27.49 14.87
CA PRO A 96 2.41 26.67 16.04
C PRO A 96 1.22 26.72 17.01
N LEU A 97 1.01 25.63 17.75
CA LEU A 97 -0.01 25.63 18.80
C LEU A 97 0.26 26.76 19.80
N PRO A 98 -0.78 27.43 20.34
CA PRO A 98 -0.62 28.28 21.51
C PRO A 98 0.10 27.52 22.64
N LEU A 99 0.85 28.23 23.48
CA LEU A 99 1.60 27.61 24.57
C LEU A 99 0.70 26.67 25.38
N GLN A 100 1.10 25.41 25.47
CA GLN A 100 0.31 24.37 26.10
C GLN A 100 0.57 24.27 27.61
N GLN A 101 -0.44 23.90 28.38
CA GLN A 101 -0.34 23.62 29.82
C GLN A 101 0.34 22.26 30.04
N GLY A 102 1.67 22.28 30.07
CA GLY A 102 2.50 21.12 30.31
C GLY A 102 2.89 20.36 29.04
N ILE A 103 4.03 19.67 29.13
CA ILE A 103 4.59 18.85 28.04
C ILE A 103 4.77 17.44 28.62
N PRO A 104 3.91 16.47 28.25
CA PRO A 104 3.92 15.12 28.82
C PRO A 104 5.03 14.25 28.21
N LEU A 105 6.28 14.73 28.26
CA LEU A 105 7.42 14.12 27.56
C LEU A 105 7.65 12.69 28.04
N ARG A 106 7.60 12.44 29.35
CA ARG A 106 7.78 11.10 29.94
C ARG A 106 6.72 10.10 29.47
N ASP A 107 5.45 10.49 29.52
CA ASP A 107 4.34 9.62 29.09
C ASP A 107 4.43 9.32 27.60
N TYR A 108 4.78 10.33 26.80
CA TYR A 108 4.99 10.18 25.37
C TYR A 108 6.13 9.21 25.06
N LEU A 109 7.23 9.22 25.81
CA LEU A 109 8.33 8.27 25.63
C LEU A 109 7.93 6.84 25.98
N ASN A 110 7.19 6.65 27.07
CA ASN A 110 6.66 5.34 27.44
C ASN A 110 5.79 4.76 26.32
N ILE A 111 5.00 5.61 25.65
CA ILE A 111 4.23 5.23 24.47
C ILE A 111 5.14 4.81 23.31
N LEU A 112 6.19 5.57 23.01
CA LEU A 112 7.13 5.24 21.93
C LEU A 112 7.83 3.91 22.19
N TYR A 113 8.33 3.68 23.41
CA TYR A 113 8.96 2.42 23.80
C TYR A 113 7.99 1.25 23.72
N LYS A 114 6.77 1.42 24.24
CA LYS A 114 5.76 0.36 24.15
C LYS A 114 5.37 0.05 22.71
N THR A 115 5.33 1.07 21.85
CA THR A 115 5.07 0.87 20.41
C THR A 115 6.22 0.12 19.72
N LEU A 116 7.48 0.40 20.08
CA LEU A 116 8.63 -0.38 19.59
C LEU A 116 8.51 -1.85 20.00
N GLU A 117 8.16 -2.13 21.26
CA GLU A 117 7.91 -3.49 21.74
C GLU A 117 6.82 -4.19 20.91
N LEU A 118 5.65 -3.55 20.73
CA LEU A 118 4.54 -4.11 19.97
C LEU A 118 4.90 -4.40 18.50
N LEU A 119 5.68 -3.51 17.86
CA LEU A 119 6.16 -3.73 16.49
C LEU A 119 7.21 -4.84 16.42
N ARG A 120 7.98 -5.08 17.48
CA ARG A 120 8.99 -6.13 17.56
C ARG A 120 8.38 -7.49 17.89
N SER A 121 7.41 -7.54 18.80
CA SER A 121 6.67 -8.76 19.19
C SER A 121 5.39 -8.94 18.36
N TYR A 122 5.35 -8.41 17.14
CA TYR A 122 4.17 -8.53 16.29
C TYR A 122 3.93 -9.97 15.87
N GLU A 123 2.74 -10.45 16.20
CA GLU A 123 2.16 -11.74 15.82
C GLU A 123 0.82 -11.49 15.13
N VAL A 124 0.54 -12.24 14.06
CA VAL A 124 -0.59 -11.95 13.15
C VAL A 124 -1.95 -12.02 13.86
N ASN A 125 -2.11 -12.92 14.82
CA ASN A 125 -3.41 -13.22 15.44
C ASN A 125 -3.62 -12.54 16.80
N SER A 126 -2.54 -12.09 17.47
CA SER A 126 -2.59 -11.56 18.83
C SER A 126 -2.25 -10.07 18.91
N SER A 127 -1.61 -9.50 17.87
CA SER A 127 -1.21 -8.11 17.91
C SER A 127 -2.39 -7.14 17.74
N PRO A 128 -2.45 -6.03 18.51
CA PRO A 128 -3.41 -4.95 18.27
C PRO A 128 -3.08 -4.14 17.02
N LEU A 129 -1.89 -4.33 16.44
CA LEU A 129 -1.47 -3.62 15.23
C LEU A 129 -1.95 -4.38 14.00
N TYR A 130 -2.38 -3.66 12.96
CA TYR A 130 -2.67 -4.26 11.65
C TYR A 130 -2.20 -3.35 10.51
N GLY A 131 -2.12 -3.90 9.30
CA GLY A 131 -1.91 -3.13 8.07
C GLY A 131 -3.16 -3.09 7.21
N PHE A 132 -3.37 -2.02 6.45
CA PHE A 132 -4.51 -1.93 5.51
C PHE A 132 -4.51 -3.02 4.42
N ASN A 133 -3.33 -3.53 4.07
CA ASN A 133 -3.15 -4.55 3.04
C ASN A 133 -2.89 -5.96 3.62
N GLY A 134 -3.31 -6.20 4.87
CA GLY A 134 -3.12 -7.48 5.56
C GLY A 134 -2.05 -7.43 6.66
N PRO A 135 -1.44 -8.59 6.99
CA PRO A 135 -0.44 -8.69 8.05
C PRO A 135 0.78 -7.78 7.83
N LEU A 136 1.39 -7.31 8.92
CA LEU A 136 2.57 -6.45 8.86
C LEU A 136 3.83 -7.29 8.56
N HIS A 137 4.28 -7.28 7.31
CA HIS A 137 5.52 -7.93 6.91
C HIS A 137 6.74 -7.33 7.64
N LEU A 138 7.78 -8.15 7.83
CA LEU A 138 9.00 -7.79 8.58
C LEU A 138 9.65 -6.48 8.09
N LEU A 139 9.71 -6.27 6.77
CA LEU A 139 10.27 -5.05 6.19
C LEU A 139 9.49 -3.79 6.60
N VAL A 140 8.15 -3.85 6.51
CA VAL A 140 7.27 -2.74 6.89
C VAL A 140 7.44 -2.42 8.38
N ARG A 141 7.45 -3.46 9.22
CA ARG A 141 7.70 -3.32 10.67
C ARG A 141 9.02 -2.63 10.97
N SER A 142 10.11 -3.03 10.30
CA SER A 142 11.42 -2.42 10.49
C SER A 142 11.50 -0.97 10.03
N ILE A 143 10.78 -0.60 8.96
CA ILE A 143 10.63 0.80 8.55
C ILE A 143 9.92 1.61 9.64
N LEU A 144 8.82 1.09 10.20
CA LEU A 144 8.09 1.74 11.29
C LEU A 144 8.94 1.87 12.56
N ILE A 145 9.71 0.85 12.91
CA ILE A 145 10.68 0.88 14.02
C ILE A 145 11.71 1.99 13.81
N MET A 146 12.34 2.06 12.62
CA MET A 146 13.32 3.11 12.32
C MET A 146 12.70 4.52 12.42
N ARG A 147 11.45 4.69 12.01
CA ARG A 147 10.72 5.97 12.13
C ARG A 147 10.52 6.38 13.59
N ILE A 148 10.14 5.44 14.46
CA ILE A 148 10.01 5.70 15.90
C ILE A 148 11.38 6.00 16.52
N CYS A 149 12.42 5.24 16.20
CA CYS A 149 13.77 5.54 16.68
C CYS A 149 14.25 6.93 16.21
N ARG A 150 13.98 7.30 14.94
CA ARG A 150 14.25 8.64 14.41
C ARG A 150 13.52 9.69 15.22
N LEU A 151 12.23 9.48 15.49
CA LEU A 151 11.40 10.37 16.28
C LEU A 151 11.93 10.58 17.71
N ILE A 152 12.33 9.51 18.39
CA ILE A 152 12.96 9.59 19.73
C ILE A 152 14.20 10.50 19.65
N VAL A 153 15.12 10.22 18.73
CA VAL A 153 16.36 10.99 18.61
C VAL A 153 16.08 12.46 18.27
N MET A 154 15.16 12.74 17.34
CA MET A 154 14.75 14.10 16.99
C MET A 154 14.14 14.86 18.16
N VAL A 155 13.30 14.23 18.98
CA VAL A 155 12.74 14.90 20.16
C VAL A 155 13.87 15.34 21.09
N PHE A 156 14.84 14.47 21.36
CA PHE A 156 15.90 14.76 22.34
C PHE A 156 17.10 15.54 21.85
N ASP A 157 17.34 15.61 20.55
CA ASP A 157 18.32 16.55 20.02
C ASP A 157 17.77 17.98 19.94
N ASN A 158 16.44 18.16 19.94
CA ASN A 158 15.81 19.48 19.99
C ASN A 158 15.42 19.93 21.43
N VAL A 159 15.23 18.99 22.35
CA VAL A 159 14.99 19.26 23.78
C VAL A 159 16.35 19.29 24.49
N SER A 160 16.72 20.43 25.10
CA SER A 160 17.99 20.57 25.83
C SER A 160 18.01 19.71 27.11
N ILE A 161 18.33 18.41 26.95
CA ILE A 161 18.49 17.47 28.06
C ILE A 161 19.98 17.14 28.30
N PRO A 162 20.35 16.85 29.56
CA PRO A 162 21.70 16.39 29.89
C PRO A 162 22.10 15.11 29.16
N ILE A 163 23.41 14.94 28.93
CA ILE A 163 23.96 13.80 28.18
C ILE A 163 23.70 12.44 28.86
N PHE A 164 23.63 12.40 30.19
CA PHE A 164 23.31 11.17 30.92
C PHE A 164 21.89 10.68 30.64
N ALA A 165 20.92 11.61 30.53
CA ALA A 165 19.54 11.27 30.17
C ALA A 165 19.47 10.71 28.75
N LYS A 166 20.21 11.31 27.80
CA LYS A 166 20.36 10.78 26.44
C LYS A 166 20.89 9.34 26.43
N GLN A 167 21.84 9.03 27.32
CA GLN A 167 22.37 7.68 27.43
C GLN A 167 21.36 6.68 28.01
N GLU A 168 20.53 7.10 28.97
CA GLU A 168 19.43 6.28 29.49
C GLU A 168 18.40 5.97 28.38
N ILE A 169 17.99 6.99 27.63
CA ILE A 169 17.08 6.85 26.48
C ILE A 169 17.64 5.85 25.46
N ARG A 170 18.93 5.96 25.12
CA ARG A 170 19.59 5.00 24.23
C ARG A 170 19.48 3.58 24.77
N GLN A 171 19.79 3.36 26.05
CA GLN A 171 19.67 2.05 26.68
C GLN A 171 18.24 1.50 26.60
N THR A 172 17.23 2.36 26.80
CA THR A 172 15.82 1.95 26.65
C THR A 172 15.47 1.58 25.22
N VAL A 173 15.94 2.35 24.22
CA VAL A 173 15.76 2.01 22.80
C VAL A 173 16.39 0.66 22.48
N VAL A 174 17.65 0.43 22.89
CA VAL A 174 18.33 -0.85 22.67
C VAL A 174 17.56 -1.99 23.32
N ARG A 175 17.13 -1.84 24.59
CA ARG A 175 16.33 -2.84 25.31
C ARG A 175 14.99 -3.15 24.62
N ALA A 176 14.30 -2.13 24.11
CA ALA A 176 13.06 -2.29 23.38
C ALA A 176 13.26 -3.08 22.07
N LEU A 177 14.47 -3.02 21.48
CA LEU A 177 14.84 -3.70 20.25
C LEU A 177 15.45 -5.10 20.45
N THR A 178 16.02 -5.43 21.61
CA THR A 178 16.73 -6.72 21.86
C THR A 178 15.87 -7.85 22.43
N GLY A 179 14.56 -7.66 22.61
CA GLY A 179 13.67 -8.70 23.17
C GLY A 179 13.25 -9.81 22.19
N PRO A 180 12.36 -10.75 22.62
CA PRO A 180 11.90 -11.89 21.81
C PRO A 180 11.06 -11.50 20.59
N GLY A 181 11.56 -11.69 19.38
CA GLY A 181 10.85 -11.39 18.13
C GLY A 181 11.79 -11.04 16.99
N ASN A 182 11.27 -11.06 15.76
CA ASN A 182 12.08 -10.82 14.57
C ASN A 182 12.09 -9.33 14.19
N ILE A 183 13.28 -8.78 13.95
CA ILE A 183 13.51 -7.49 13.31
C ILE A 183 14.37 -7.70 12.06
N HIS A 184 14.17 -6.87 11.03
CA HIS A 184 15.02 -6.92 9.84
C HIS A 184 16.44 -6.48 10.22
N ILE A 185 17.36 -7.45 10.29
CA ILE A 185 18.73 -7.26 10.78
C ILE A 185 19.41 -6.11 10.05
N ASN A 186 19.37 -6.07 8.71
CA ASN A 186 20.10 -5.04 7.95
C ASN A 186 19.61 -3.60 8.19
N LEU A 187 18.33 -3.42 8.55
CA LEU A 187 17.77 -2.08 8.78
C LEU A 187 17.95 -1.63 10.23
N CYS A 188 17.76 -2.55 11.18
CA CYS A 188 17.73 -2.23 12.60
C CYS A 188 19.04 -2.54 13.34
N ALA A 189 19.98 -3.29 12.78
CA ALA A 189 21.20 -3.73 13.48
C ALA A 189 22.04 -2.56 14.02
N ARG A 190 22.15 -1.47 13.25
CA ARG A 190 22.91 -0.29 13.71
C ARG A 190 22.24 0.41 14.89
N LEU A 191 20.91 0.32 15.00
CA LEU A 191 20.16 0.90 16.11
C LEU A 191 20.30 0.03 17.37
N SER A 192 20.24 -1.29 17.21
CA SER A 192 20.35 -2.23 18.33
C SER A 192 21.79 -2.36 18.87
N ARG A 193 22.81 -2.07 18.06
CA ARG A 193 24.23 -2.15 18.45
C ARG A 193 24.86 -0.79 18.81
N ALA A 194 24.07 0.27 18.93
CA ALA A 194 24.61 1.58 19.26
C ALA A 194 24.99 1.65 20.75
N ASP A 195 26.27 1.81 21.06
CA ASP A 195 26.81 1.80 22.43
C ASP A 195 26.82 3.20 23.07
N SER A 196 26.76 4.25 22.24
CA SER A 196 26.69 5.66 22.66
C SER A 196 25.51 6.38 22.02
N TRP A 197 25.08 7.50 22.63
CA TRP A 197 24.08 8.39 22.01
C TRP A 197 24.54 8.84 20.62
N HIS A 198 25.85 9.13 20.48
CA HIS A 198 26.43 9.54 19.21
C HIS A 198 26.31 8.47 18.12
N GLU A 199 26.50 7.20 18.46
CA GLU A 199 26.30 6.08 17.53
C GLU A 199 24.83 5.88 17.15
N LEU A 200 23.91 6.01 18.12
CA LEU A 200 22.47 5.93 17.86
C LEU A 200 22.04 7.07 16.93
N TRP A 201 22.53 8.28 17.21
CA TRP A 201 22.35 9.43 16.34
C TRP A 201 22.91 9.18 14.94
N ASN A 202 24.13 8.65 14.82
CA ASN A 202 24.73 8.32 13.53
C ASN A 202 23.93 7.25 12.76
N ALA A 203 23.41 6.24 13.46
CA ALA A 203 22.57 5.21 12.86
C ALA A 203 21.29 5.82 12.27
N ILE A 204 20.66 6.77 12.97
CA ILE A 204 19.52 7.52 12.45
C ILE A 204 19.92 8.44 11.30
N ARG A 205 20.95 9.26 11.48
CA ARG A 205 21.43 10.25 10.50
C ARG A 205 21.69 9.61 9.14
N TYR A 206 22.41 8.50 9.11
CA TYR A 206 22.74 7.76 7.88
C TYR A 206 21.70 6.72 7.47
N SER A 207 20.52 6.72 8.10
CA SER A 207 19.46 5.76 7.76
C SER A 207 18.91 6.02 6.35
N PRO A 208 18.36 4.98 5.68
CA PRO A 208 17.69 5.14 4.39
C PRO A 208 16.49 6.11 4.43
N LEU A 209 15.91 6.37 5.62
CA LEU A 209 14.77 7.27 5.79
C LEU A 209 15.10 8.72 5.46
N ASN A 210 16.37 9.12 5.54
CA ASN A 210 16.80 10.51 5.37
C ASN A 210 17.38 10.77 3.97
N ARG A 211 16.97 9.96 2.98
CA ARG A 211 17.37 10.13 1.57
C ARG A 211 16.22 10.69 0.76
N GLY A 212 16.53 11.56 -0.22
CA GLY A 212 15.55 12.12 -1.14
C GLY A 212 14.68 13.21 -0.50
N ALA A 213 13.36 13.09 -0.64
CA ALA A 213 12.40 14.14 -0.29
C ALA A 213 12.29 14.44 1.22
N ASP A 214 12.63 13.48 2.08
CA ASP A 214 12.54 13.60 3.55
C ASP A 214 13.93 13.59 4.21
N GLU A 215 14.91 14.19 3.54
CA GLU A 215 16.25 14.42 4.11
C GLU A 215 16.20 15.19 5.44
N LEU A 216 17.21 15.02 6.29
CA LEU A 216 17.33 15.83 7.51
C LEU A 216 17.78 17.24 7.17
N VAL A 217 17.13 18.22 7.78
CA VAL A 217 17.45 19.63 7.65
C VAL A 217 17.80 20.23 9.01
N HIS A 218 18.80 21.11 9.02
CA HIS A 218 19.13 21.97 10.15
C HIS A 218 18.73 23.40 9.81
N LEU A 219 17.74 23.94 10.52
CA LEU A 219 17.21 25.28 10.30
C LEU A 219 18.01 26.27 11.15
N SER A 220 18.42 27.39 10.57
CA SER A 220 19.16 28.43 11.29
C SER A 220 18.66 29.81 10.90
N LEU A 221 18.30 30.61 11.90
CA LEU A 221 17.94 32.00 11.66
C LEU A 221 19.21 32.77 11.27
N ARG A 222 19.13 33.55 10.20
CA ARG A 222 20.25 34.36 9.73
C ARG A 222 20.64 35.38 10.82
N GLN A 223 21.87 35.27 11.29
CA GLN A 223 22.48 36.23 12.21
C GLN A 223 23.76 36.76 11.56
N ASP A 224 23.96 38.07 11.59
CA ASP A 224 25.14 38.69 10.99
C ASP A 224 26.43 38.16 11.65
N GLY A 225 27.34 37.64 10.81
CA GLY A 225 28.62 37.09 11.26
C GLY A 225 28.60 35.63 11.74
N SER A 226 27.43 34.98 11.88
CA SER A 226 27.33 33.59 12.31
C SER A 226 27.18 32.64 11.13
N LYS A 227 28.07 31.64 11.02
CA LYS A 227 27.91 30.50 10.10
C LYS A 227 27.32 29.33 10.87
N PRO A 228 26.18 28.75 10.44
CA PRO A 228 25.62 27.60 11.12
C PRO A 228 26.58 26.41 11.04
N PRO A 229 26.56 25.50 12.04
CA PRO A 229 27.39 24.32 12.02
C PRO A 229 27.11 23.47 10.79
N THR A 230 28.17 23.00 10.12
CA THR A 230 28.03 22.03 9.02
C THR A 230 27.98 20.64 9.62
N ILE A 231 26.82 19.99 9.50
CA ILE A 231 26.61 18.62 9.99
C ILE A 231 26.61 17.69 8.78
N ALA A 232 27.55 16.74 8.72
CA ALA A 232 27.61 15.80 7.60
C ALA A 232 26.30 15.01 7.43
N ALA A 233 25.84 14.85 6.20
CA ALA A 233 24.56 14.23 5.83
C ALA A 233 23.29 14.92 6.36
N VAL A 234 23.39 16.19 6.74
CA VAL A 234 22.24 17.05 7.09
C VAL A 234 22.34 18.32 6.27
N LYS A 235 21.24 18.72 5.64
CA LYS A 235 21.19 19.93 4.82
C LYS A 235 20.97 21.15 5.71
N SER A 236 21.90 22.11 5.69
CA SER A 236 21.75 23.37 6.42
C SER A 236 20.88 24.34 5.61
N ILE A 237 19.86 24.92 6.25
CA ILE A 237 18.95 25.90 5.67
C ILE A 237 19.00 27.16 6.52
N ILE A 238 19.56 28.23 5.95
CA ILE A 238 19.61 29.55 6.56
C ILE A 238 18.41 30.34 6.05
N TYR A 239 17.65 30.96 6.95
CA TYR A 239 16.47 31.75 6.59
C TYR A 239 16.47 33.09 7.34
N SER A 240 15.92 34.14 6.74
CA SER A 240 15.72 35.44 7.40
C SER A 240 14.30 35.61 7.95
N SER A 241 13.30 34.95 7.36
CA SER A 241 11.90 35.02 7.75
C SER A 241 11.21 33.65 7.73
N ILE A 242 10.28 33.41 8.67
CA ILE A 242 9.56 32.12 8.78
C ILE A 242 8.60 31.90 7.61
N GLY A 243 7.98 32.95 7.09
CA GLY A 243 7.14 32.87 5.89
C GLY A 243 7.18 34.19 5.14
N PRO A 244 7.29 34.20 3.79
CA PRO A 244 7.20 33.05 2.86
C PRO A 244 8.54 32.35 2.54
N GLU A 245 9.68 32.92 2.94
CA GLU A 245 11.01 32.48 2.53
C GLU A 245 11.34 31.04 2.96
N LEU A 246 11.21 30.72 4.25
CA LEU A 246 11.53 29.39 4.76
C LEU A 246 10.61 28.31 4.14
N GLU A 247 9.34 28.63 3.85
CA GLU A 247 8.44 27.72 3.13
C GLU A 247 8.96 27.41 1.72
N GLN A 248 9.44 28.41 1.01
CA GLN A 248 10.03 28.26 -0.32
C GLN A 248 11.31 27.42 -0.28
N LEU A 249 12.20 27.68 0.69
CA LEU A 249 13.45 26.93 0.86
C LEU A 249 13.20 25.45 1.19
N LEU A 250 12.15 25.15 1.95
CA LEU A 250 11.75 23.80 2.30
C LEU A 250 10.98 23.09 1.19
N SER A 251 10.34 23.83 0.28
CA SER A 251 9.63 23.25 -0.85
C SER A 251 10.60 22.57 -1.82
N LEU A 252 10.30 21.32 -2.21
CA LEU A 252 11.09 20.55 -3.19
C LEU A 252 10.86 21.01 -4.63
N THR A 253 9.95 21.94 -4.83
CA THR A 253 9.77 22.62 -6.11
C THR A 253 11.04 23.43 -6.34
N GLU A 254 11.98 22.88 -7.10
CA GLU A 254 13.03 23.69 -7.70
C GLU A 254 12.29 24.84 -8.38
N THR A 255 12.49 26.04 -7.86
CA THR A 255 12.16 27.24 -8.61
C THR A 255 13.23 27.33 -9.68
N SER A 256 13.13 26.41 -10.65
CA SER A 256 13.70 26.59 -11.97
C SER A 256 13.03 27.85 -12.49
N THR A 257 13.64 28.98 -12.14
CA THR A 257 13.50 30.24 -12.82
C THR A 257 13.95 29.93 -14.22
N LEU A 258 13.01 29.47 -15.03
CA LEU A 258 13.18 29.32 -16.47
C LEU A 258 13.67 30.67 -16.93
N ASN A 259 14.95 30.74 -17.26
CA ASN A 259 15.57 31.99 -17.65
C ASN A 259 14.76 32.48 -18.87
N PRO A 260 14.06 33.62 -18.80
CA PRO A 260 13.18 34.05 -19.88
C PRO A 260 13.96 34.30 -21.19
N GLY A 261 15.29 34.44 -21.10
CA GLY A 261 16.21 34.48 -22.25
C GLY A 261 16.81 33.14 -22.68
N ALA A 262 16.37 31.99 -22.14
CA ALA A 262 16.88 30.69 -22.55
C ALA A 262 16.50 30.43 -24.01
N LYS A 263 17.50 30.33 -24.89
CA LYS A 263 17.28 30.00 -26.30
C LYS A 263 16.52 28.67 -26.39
N PRO A 264 15.51 28.54 -27.27
CA PRO A 264 14.74 27.32 -27.42
C PRO A 264 15.67 26.13 -27.62
N PHE A 265 15.50 25.10 -26.80
CA PHE A 265 16.31 23.90 -26.86
C PHE A 265 16.05 23.19 -28.19
N VAL A 266 16.98 23.34 -29.14
CA VAL A 266 17.02 22.55 -30.37
C VAL A 266 17.83 21.29 -30.03
N PRO A 267 17.20 20.10 -29.97
CA PRO A 267 17.93 18.87 -29.73
C PRO A 267 18.96 18.69 -30.84
N GLN A 268 20.24 18.86 -30.53
CA GLN A 268 21.29 18.50 -31.46
C GLN A 268 21.28 16.98 -31.57
N VAL A 269 20.75 16.49 -32.70
CA VAL A 269 20.88 15.08 -33.11
C VAL A 269 22.36 14.82 -33.29
N GLN A 270 23.01 14.24 -32.27
CA GLN A 270 24.35 13.71 -32.41
C GLN A 270 24.32 12.61 -33.47
N LYS A 271 24.85 12.92 -34.67
CA LYS A 271 25.29 11.93 -35.64
C LYS A 271 26.46 11.19 -35.01
N ASN A 272 26.18 10.09 -34.33
CA ASN A 272 27.22 9.14 -33.94
C ASN A 272 27.72 8.48 -35.22
N VAL A 273 28.96 8.80 -35.57
CA VAL A 273 29.76 8.09 -36.56
C VAL A 273 30.20 6.79 -35.92
N ASP A 274 29.83 5.67 -36.56
CA ASP A 274 30.30 4.33 -36.25
C ASP A 274 31.83 4.29 -36.24
N LYS A 275 32.41 3.87 -35.12
CA LYS A 275 33.74 3.27 -35.07
C LYS A 275 33.62 1.93 -34.35
N GLY A 276 34.07 0.90 -35.05
CA GLY A 276 33.78 -0.49 -34.80
C GLY A 276 34.48 -1.12 -33.60
N ALA A 277 33.87 -2.25 -33.23
CA ALA A 277 34.43 -3.51 -32.76
C ALA A 277 35.74 -3.48 -31.97
N GLU A 278 35.64 -3.88 -30.70
CA GLU A 278 36.49 -4.93 -30.13
C GLU A 278 35.60 -5.85 -29.27
N GLU A 279 35.76 -7.15 -29.53
CA GLU A 279 35.09 -8.27 -28.88
C GLU A 279 35.65 -8.42 -27.46
N ASP A 280 34.77 -8.63 -26.48
CA ASP A 280 35.20 -9.12 -25.18
C ASP A 280 34.34 -10.30 -24.72
N VAL A 281 35.05 -11.36 -24.39
CA VAL A 281 34.61 -12.73 -24.23
C VAL A 281 33.93 -12.90 -22.87
N PHE A 282 32.68 -13.35 -22.88
CA PHE A 282 31.94 -13.72 -21.68
C PHE A 282 32.34 -15.14 -21.24
N ASP A 283 32.98 -15.24 -20.08
CA ASP A 283 33.23 -16.52 -19.41
C ASP A 283 32.05 -16.85 -18.48
N SER A 284 31.46 -18.01 -18.72
CA SER A 284 30.23 -18.52 -18.11
C SER A 284 30.60 -19.60 -17.10
N VAL A 285 30.55 -19.31 -15.80
CA VAL A 285 30.72 -20.31 -14.75
C VAL A 285 29.37 -20.74 -14.20
N GLN A 286 29.04 -22.01 -14.48
CA GLN A 286 28.01 -22.81 -13.83
C GLN A 286 28.37 -23.07 -12.36
N ALA A 287 27.36 -23.04 -11.49
CA ALA A 287 27.39 -23.80 -10.25
C ALA A 287 25.98 -24.33 -9.95
N ALA A 288 25.85 -25.65 -10.09
CA ALA A 288 24.74 -26.45 -9.60
C ALA A 288 25.22 -27.21 -8.36
N VAL A 289 24.49 -27.11 -7.24
CA VAL A 289 24.33 -28.08 -6.14
C VAL A 289 23.06 -27.62 -5.42
N ASP A 290 21.91 -28.25 -5.55
CA ASP A 290 21.45 -29.57 -5.10
C ASP A 290 21.17 -29.70 -3.60
N ASP A 291 19.93 -30.12 -3.38
CA ASP A 291 19.34 -30.93 -2.32
C ASP A 291 18.81 -30.41 -0.96
N SER A 292 17.69 -31.04 -0.65
CA SER A 292 17.10 -31.40 0.65
C SER A 292 15.83 -30.68 1.12
N LEU A 293 14.73 -31.37 0.81
CA LEU A 293 13.43 -31.37 1.47
C LEU A 293 13.55 -31.74 2.96
N GLU A 294 12.81 -31.05 3.83
CA GLU A 294 12.09 -31.74 4.92
C GLU A 294 10.73 -31.09 5.18
N ALA A 295 9.71 -31.92 5.01
CA ALA A 295 8.35 -31.71 5.44
C ALA A 295 8.17 -32.43 6.78
N SER A 296 7.76 -31.69 7.80
CA SER A 296 7.25 -32.22 9.07
C SER A 296 6.12 -31.26 9.47
N GLY A 297 4.85 -31.64 9.55
CA GLY A 297 4.33 -32.91 10.03
C GLY A 297 4.02 -32.78 11.52
N PHE A 298 3.03 -31.97 11.89
CA PHE A 298 2.50 -32.02 13.27
C PHE A 298 0.98 -32.07 13.32
N SER A 299 0.59 -33.04 14.13
CA SER A 299 -0.70 -33.68 14.29
C SER A 299 -1.68 -32.84 15.12
N GLU A 300 -2.90 -32.84 14.63
CA GLU A 300 -4.16 -32.96 15.36
C GLU A 300 -4.04 -33.67 16.72
N LEU A 301 -4.56 -33.04 17.79
CA LEU A 301 -5.15 -33.74 18.93
C LEU A 301 -6.22 -32.87 19.63
N VAL A 302 -7.35 -33.53 19.88
CA VAL A 302 -8.68 -33.08 20.33
C VAL A 302 -8.77 -32.99 21.87
N THR A 303 -9.83 -32.33 22.35
CA THR A 303 -10.49 -32.32 23.69
C THR A 303 -10.23 -31.04 24.50
N SER A 304 -11.22 -30.38 25.13
CA SER A 304 -12.42 -30.88 25.80
C SER A 304 -13.51 -29.79 25.93
N GLU A 305 -14.75 -30.28 26.05
CA GLU A 305 -16.00 -29.56 26.30
C GLU A 305 -16.00 -28.69 27.57
N GLY A 306 -16.80 -27.63 27.53
CA GLY A 306 -17.10 -26.76 28.67
C GLY A 306 -18.20 -25.77 28.35
N SER A 307 -19.41 -26.27 28.08
CA SER A 307 -20.61 -25.46 27.87
C SER A 307 -21.13 -24.95 29.22
N LEU A 308 -20.93 -23.66 29.51
CA LEU A 308 -21.63 -22.96 30.59
C LEU A 308 -22.47 -21.83 30.00
N LEU A 309 -23.78 -22.06 30.02
CA LEU A 309 -24.83 -21.07 29.80
C LEU A 309 -24.67 -19.95 30.83
N SER A 310 -24.20 -18.77 30.39
CA SER A 310 -24.07 -17.59 31.26
C SER A 310 -25.00 -16.50 30.78
N ALA A 311 -25.92 -16.10 31.66
CA ALA A 311 -27.00 -15.18 31.40
C ALA A 311 -26.46 -13.77 31.06
N SER A 312 -26.85 -13.27 29.88
CA SER A 312 -26.54 -11.93 29.37
C SER A 312 -27.10 -10.84 30.28
N GLN A 313 -26.24 -10.13 31.00
CA GLN A 313 -26.59 -8.80 31.53
C GLN A 313 -26.23 -7.76 30.47
N ALA A 314 -27.26 -7.30 29.76
CA ALA A 314 -27.16 -6.25 28.77
C ALA A 314 -26.53 -4.98 29.37
N GLN A 315 -25.33 -4.61 28.91
CA GLN A 315 -24.81 -3.27 29.21
C GLN A 315 -25.76 -2.23 28.59
N PRO A 316 -26.07 -1.14 29.32
CA PRO A 316 -26.96 -0.12 28.82
C PRO A 316 -26.39 0.50 27.55
N GLU A 317 -27.10 0.34 26.44
CA GLU A 317 -26.80 1.00 25.17
C GLU A 317 -26.61 2.50 25.42
N ARG A 318 -25.36 2.97 25.32
CA ARG A 318 -25.07 4.39 25.37
C ARG A 318 -25.70 5.04 24.14
N ARG A 319 -26.78 5.80 24.35
CA ARG A 319 -27.40 6.62 23.30
C ARG A 319 -26.36 7.60 22.73
N LEU A 320 -26.17 7.54 21.41
CA LEU A 320 -25.31 8.47 20.68
C LEU A 320 -25.87 9.89 20.82
N THR A 321 -25.01 10.84 21.17
CA THR A 321 -25.41 12.25 21.24
C THR A 321 -25.50 12.84 19.82
N LEU A 322 -26.24 13.94 19.64
CA LEU A 322 -26.31 14.64 18.34
C LEU A 322 -24.92 15.09 17.86
N SER A 323 -24.03 15.48 18.77
CA SER A 323 -22.64 15.81 18.44
C SER A 323 -21.86 14.59 17.92
N ASP A 324 -22.04 13.40 18.52
CA ASP A 324 -21.40 12.17 18.05
C ASP A 324 -21.82 11.86 16.60
N ILE A 325 -23.10 12.05 16.29
CA ILE A 325 -23.66 11.85 14.94
C ILE A 325 -23.05 12.87 13.96
N GLU A 326 -22.98 14.14 14.34
CA GLU A 326 -22.39 15.17 13.48
C GLU A 326 -20.89 14.92 13.22
N PHE A 327 -20.13 14.55 14.25
CA PHE A 327 -18.73 14.17 14.09
C PHE A 327 -18.58 12.92 13.22
N GLY A 328 -19.42 11.91 13.41
CA GLY A 328 -19.46 10.72 12.56
C GLY A 328 -19.68 11.07 11.09
N LYS A 329 -20.60 12.00 10.78
CA LYS A 329 -20.82 12.51 9.42
C LYS A 329 -19.57 13.20 8.86
N ARG A 330 -18.88 14.03 9.65
CA ARG A 330 -17.63 14.70 9.24
C ARG A 330 -16.51 13.71 8.97
N ILE A 331 -16.33 12.70 9.82
CA ILE A 331 -15.33 11.63 9.62
C ILE A 331 -15.64 10.86 8.34
N LEU A 332 -16.90 10.47 8.12
CA LEU A 332 -17.32 9.76 6.91
C LEU A 332 -17.09 10.59 5.64
N PHE A 333 -17.37 11.89 5.69
CA PHE A 333 -17.10 12.82 4.60
C PHE A 333 -15.60 12.91 4.28
N CYS A 334 -14.75 13.09 5.30
CA CYS A 334 -13.30 13.13 5.16
C CYS A 334 -12.75 11.81 4.59
N PHE A 335 -13.25 10.67 5.06
CA PHE A 335 -12.88 9.35 4.55
C PHE A 335 -13.28 9.18 3.08
N ARG A 336 -14.51 9.52 2.70
CA ARG A 336 -14.97 9.48 1.30
C ARG A 336 -14.10 10.37 0.40
N ARG A 337 -13.77 11.58 0.85
CA ARG A 337 -12.88 12.50 0.14
C ARG A 337 -11.45 11.94 0.01
N HIS A 338 -10.92 11.30 1.05
CA HIS A 338 -9.63 10.64 1.01
C HIS A 338 -9.62 9.47 0.00
N MET A 339 -10.62 8.59 0.05
CA MET A 339 -10.77 7.47 -0.89
C MET A 339 -10.89 7.96 -2.34
N LEU A 340 -11.58 9.09 -2.58
CA LEU A 340 -11.65 9.72 -3.89
C LEU A 340 -10.27 10.22 -4.36
N ARG A 341 -9.52 10.92 -3.50
CA ARG A 341 -8.15 11.37 -3.79
C ARG A 341 -7.23 10.19 -4.09
N GLN A 342 -7.27 9.14 -3.28
CA GLN A 342 -6.47 7.93 -3.49
C GLN A 342 -6.79 7.30 -4.86
N ARG A 343 -8.07 7.20 -5.22
CA ARG A 343 -8.47 6.71 -6.56
C ARG A 343 -7.93 7.59 -7.70
N VAL A 344 -7.95 8.91 -7.53
CA VAL A 344 -7.39 9.86 -8.51
C VAL A 344 -5.88 9.67 -8.64
N GLU A 345 -5.16 9.57 -7.53
CA GLU A 345 -3.71 9.32 -7.51
C GLU A 345 -3.35 7.96 -8.12
N THR A 346 -4.08 6.89 -7.79
CA THR A 346 -3.87 5.57 -8.42
C THR A 346 -4.09 5.64 -9.93
N ARG A 347 -5.13 6.33 -10.40
CA ARG A 347 -5.37 6.54 -11.84
C ARG A 347 -4.23 7.33 -12.49
N LYS A 348 -3.73 8.37 -11.82
CA LYS A 348 -2.60 9.17 -12.28
C LYS A 348 -1.33 8.31 -12.38
N ALA A 349 -1.04 7.51 -11.35
CA ALA A 349 0.08 6.59 -11.32
C ALA A 349 -0.01 5.55 -12.47
N ILE A 350 -1.17 4.91 -12.67
CA ILE A 350 -1.39 3.97 -13.78
C ILE A 350 -1.15 4.66 -15.12
N LYS A 351 -1.69 5.88 -15.34
CA LYS A 351 -1.45 6.64 -16.56
C LYS A 351 0.04 6.96 -16.76
N THR A 352 0.76 7.32 -15.71
CA THR A 352 2.20 7.61 -15.76
C THR A 352 2.99 6.35 -16.09
N ILE A 353 2.72 5.22 -15.41
CA ILE A 353 3.36 3.92 -15.69
C ILE A 353 3.12 3.52 -17.14
N TRP A 354 1.88 3.62 -17.62
CA TRP A 354 1.52 3.34 -19.01
C TRP A 354 2.26 4.25 -20.00
N ALA A 355 2.34 5.55 -19.71
CA ALA A 355 3.09 6.50 -20.55
C ALA A 355 4.60 6.22 -20.56
N CYS A 356 5.17 5.78 -19.44
CA CYS A 356 6.56 5.35 -19.36
C CYS A 356 6.80 4.06 -20.14
N TYR A 357 5.94 3.06 -19.97
CA TYR A 357 5.98 1.81 -20.73
C TYR A 357 5.89 2.06 -22.24
N ARG A 358 4.93 2.90 -22.67
CA ARG A 358 4.80 3.30 -24.08
C ARG A 358 6.04 4.02 -24.60
N ARG A 359 6.63 4.92 -23.81
CA ARG A 359 7.89 5.61 -24.17
C ARG A 359 9.06 4.63 -24.27
N HIS A 360 9.17 3.68 -23.35
CA HIS A 360 10.17 2.63 -23.37
C HIS A 360 10.04 1.80 -24.66
N GLN A 361 8.83 1.31 -24.97
CA GLN A 361 8.58 0.57 -26.22
C GLN A 361 8.96 1.37 -27.47
N LEU A 362 8.57 2.64 -27.55
CA LEU A 362 8.92 3.52 -28.69
C LEU A 362 10.43 3.71 -28.83
N ARG A 363 11.18 3.80 -27.73
CA ARG A 363 12.64 3.94 -27.74
C ARG A 363 13.34 2.65 -28.17
N HIS A 364 12.87 1.50 -27.69
CA HIS A 364 13.49 0.21 -27.98
C HIS A 364 13.00 -0.41 -29.29
N LYS A 365 12.11 0.28 -30.03
CA LYS A 365 11.48 -0.20 -31.28
C LYS A 365 10.93 -1.62 -31.16
N THR A 366 10.57 -2.06 -29.95
CA THR A 366 10.03 -3.41 -29.74
C THR A 366 8.67 -3.44 -30.42
N PRO A 367 8.51 -4.17 -31.53
CA PRO A 367 7.23 -4.23 -32.20
C PRO A 367 6.23 -4.88 -31.25
N PHE A 368 4.97 -4.43 -31.29
CA PHE A 368 3.92 -5.17 -30.62
C PHE A 368 3.88 -6.58 -31.20
N THR A 369 3.68 -7.56 -30.33
CA THR A 369 3.37 -8.91 -30.81
C THR A 369 2.05 -8.85 -31.58
N ALA A 370 1.87 -9.70 -32.58
CA ALA A 370 0.62 -9.77 -33.34
C ALA A 370 -0.61 -10.00 -32.42
N THR A 371 -0.41 -10.68 -31.28
CA THR A 371 -1.43 -10.88 -30.25
C THR A 371 -1.80 -9.58 -29.55
N GLU A 372 -0.82 -8.75 -29.15
CA GLU A 372 -1.07 -7.46 -28.50
C GLU A 372 -1.78 -6.48 -29.45
N GLU A 373 -1.43 -6.45 -30.73
CA GLU A 373 -2.16 -5.66 -31.73
C GLU A 373 -3.61 -6.12 -31.89
N GLN A 374 -3.85 -7.43 -31.90
CA GLN A 374 -5.20 -7.99 -31.91
C GLN A 374 -5.99 -7.59 -30.67
N ILE A 375 -5.39 -7.68 -29.48
CA ILE A 375 -6.01 -7.25 -28.20
C ILE A 375 -6.36 -5.77 -28.28
N ARG A 376 -5.45 -4.93 -28.78
CA ARG A 376 -5.67 -3.48 -28.90
C ARG A 376 -6.80 -3.14 -29.88
N LYS A 377 -6.88 -3.84 -31.02
CA LYS A 377 -7.97 -3.66 -31.97
C LYS A 377 -9.31 -4.08 -31.36
N LEU A 378 -9.36 -5.24 -30.70
CA LEU A 378 -10.55 -5.71 -29.99
C LEU A 378 -10.97 -4.75 -28.88
N TYR A 379 -10.01 -4.19 -28.12
CA TYR A 379 -10.28 -3.17 -27.11
C TYR A 379 -11.03 -1.97 -27.69
N SER A 380 -10.57 -1.44 -28.84
CA SER A 380 -11.28 -0.32 -29.48
C SER A 380 -12.68 -0.70 -29.96
N GLU A 381 -12.88 -1.92 -30.42
CA GLU A 381 -14.19 -2.41 -30.87
C GLU A 381 -15.16 -2.55 -29.68
N TYR A 382 -14.76 -3.22 -28.59
CA TYR A 382 -15.56 -3.30 -27.37
C TYR A 382 -15.82 -1.95 -26.71
N LYS A 383 -14.91 -0.99 -26.88
CA LYS A 383 -15.13 0.37 -26.39
C LYS A 383 -16.31 1.04 -27.07
N ASN A 384 -16.44 0.87 -28.39
CA ASN A 384 -17.60 1.39 -29.11
C ASN A 384 -18.91 0.78 -28.60
N ASP A 385 -18.90 -0.52 -28.26
CA ASP A 385 -20.07 -1.18 -27.66
C ASP A 385 -20.41 -0.58 -26.30
N VAL A 386 -19.42 -0.42 -25.42
CA VAL A 386 -19.62 0.20 -24.09
C VAL A 386 -20.20 1.60 -24.22
N ASP A 387 -19.69 2.40 -25.15
CA ASP A 387 -20.14 3.77 -25.40
C ASP A 387 -21.59 3.79 -25.97
N SER A 388 -22.04 2.69 -26.59
CA SER A 388 -23.42 2.56 -27.12
C SER A 388 -24.45 2.06 -26.10
N ILE A 389 -24.02 1.53 -24.95
CA ILE A 389 -24.94 1.03 -23.93
C ILE A 389 -25.48 2.22 -23.11
N GLU A 390 -26.76 2.55 -23.33
CA GLU A 390 -27.45 3.52 -22.47
C GLU A 390 -27.55 2.99 -21.04
N CYS A 391 -26.85 3.64 -20.10
CA CYS A 391 -26.91 3.29 -18.68
C CYS A 391 -27.72 4.32 -17.89
N PRO A 392 -28.90 3.96 -17.35
CA PRO A 392 -29.60 4.77 -16.37
C PRO A 392 -28.70 5.03 -15.14
N LEU A 393 -28.68 6.26 -14.63
CA LEU A 393 -27.81 6.69 -13.52
C LEU A 393 -27.91 5.80 -12.27
N LEU A 394 -29.06 5.16 -12.04
CA LEU A 394 -29.31 4.25 -10.91
C LEU A 394 -28.45 2.97 -10.94
N TYR A 395 -27.89 2.57 -12.08
CA TYR A 395 -27.08 1.36 -12.24
C TYR A 395 -25.58 1.62 -12.42
N ALA A 396 -25.11 2.84 -12.16
CA ALA A 396 -23.74 3.26 -12.44
C ALA A 396 -22.66 2.35 -11.85
N GLN A 397 -22.90 1.70 -10.70
CA GLN A 397 -21.93 0.77 -10.10
C GLN A 397 -21.87 -0.58 -10.83
N ALA A 398 -23.03 -1.18 -11.14
CA ALA A 398 -23.10 -2.43 -11.89
C ALA A 398 -22.54 -2.23 -13.31
N PHE A 399 -22.86 -1.09 -13.93
CA PHE A 399 -22.33 -0.71 -15.23
C PHE A 399 -20.81 -0.57 -15.24
N ARG A 400 -20.20 0.06 -14.23
CA ARG A 400 -18.73 0.16 -14.13
C ARG A 400 -18.03 -1.18 -14.01
N HIS A 401 -18.65 -2.16 -13.34
CA HIS A 401 -18.10 -3.51 -13.30
C HIS A 401 -18.17 -4.15 -14.69
N HIS A 402 -19.32 -4.01 -15.36
CA HIS A 402 -19.54 -4.51 -16.71
C HIS A 402 -18.57 -3.91 -17.74
N GLU A 403 -18.41 -2.59 -17.73
CA GLU A 403 -17.44 -1.83 -18.53
C GLU A 403 -16.02 -2.40 -18.36
N ARG A 404 -15.58 -2.67 -17.13
CA ARG A 404 -14.25 -3.25 -16.89
C ARG A 404 -14.11 -4.66 -17.47
N VAL A 405 -15.16 -5.47 -17.43
CA VAL A 405 -15.15 -6.81 -18.02
C VAL A 405 -15.04 -6.72 -19.55
N LEU A 406 -15.83 -5.85 -20.18
CA LEU A 406 -15.81 -5.65 -21.63
C LEU A 406 -14.50 -5.05 -22.13
N LEU A 407 -13.95 -4.05 -21.44
CA LEU A 407 -12.72 -3.37 -21.86
C LEU A 407 -11.45 -4.12 -21.42
N GLY A 408 -11.50 -4.87 -20.33
CA GLY A 408 -10.33 -5.56 -19.79
C GLY A 408 -10.24 -7.00 -20.25
N CYS A 409 -11.23 -7.81 -19.89
CA CYS A 409 -11.14 -9.27 -19.99
C CYS A 409 -11.59 -9.80 -21.36
N MET A 410 -12.62 -9.21 -21.98
CA MET A 410 -13.19 -9.72 -23.23
C MET A 410 -12.25 -9.73 -24.45
N PRO A 411 -11.32 -8.78 -24.64
CA PRO A 411 -10.28 -8.89 -25.67
C PRO A 411 -9.48 -10.20 -25.54
N HIS A 412 -9.12 -10.59 -24.32
CA HIS A 412 -8.41 -11.85 -24.06
C HIS A 412 -9.27 -13.07 -24.35
N VAL A 413 -10.56 -13.05 -23.96
CA VAL A 413 -11.51 -14.14 -24.28
C VAL A 413 -11.62 -14.34 -25.80
N MET A 414 -11.71 -13.25 -26.58
CA MET A 414 -11.83 -13.35 -28.03
C MET A 414 -10.54 -13.87 -28.69
N VAL A 415 -9.38 -13.40 -28.24
CA VAL A 415 -8.08 -13.95 -28.67
C VAL A 415 -7.98 -15.43 -28.32
N TYR A 416 -8.49 -15.83 -27.14
CA TYR A 416 -8.52 -17.22 -26.71
C TYR A 416 -9.35 -18.10 -27.65
N ILE A 417 -10.59 -17.69 -27.98
CA ILE A 417 -11.44 -18.44 -28.93
C ILE A 417 -10.78 -18.55 -30.31
N ARG A 418 -10.17 -17.48 -30.82
CA ARG A 418 -9.43 -17.52 -32.09
C ARG A 418 -8.22 -18.47 -32.03
N GLY A 419 -7.56 -18.57 -30.87
CA GLY A 419 -6.51 -19.55 -30.65
C GLY A 419 -7.04 -20.99 -30.69
N LEU A 420 -8.17 -21.25 -30.03
CA LEU A 420 -8.84 -22.56 -30.08
C LEU A 420 -9.27 -22.95 -31.49
N GLU A 421 -9.74 -21.98 -32.28
CA GLU A 421 -10.05 -22.19 -33.71
C GLU A 421 -8.84 -22.67 -34.50
N ARG A 422 -7.67 -22.04 -34.29
CA ARG A 422 -6.41 -22.43 -34.93
C ARG A 422 -5.96 -23.82 -34.49
N VAL A 423 -6.08 -24.15 -33.20
CA VAL A 423 -5.77 -25.49 -32.67
C VAL A 423 -6.65 -26.54 -33.37
N ASN A 424 -7.96 -26.33 -33.40
CA ASN A 424 -8.92 -27.24 -34.04
C ASN A 424 -8.65 -27.40 -35.55
N GLN A 425 -8.27 -26.32 -36.24
CA GLN A 425 -7.94 -26.36 -37.66
C GLN A 425 -6.65 -27.15 -37.94
N ARG A 426 -5.62 -26.98 -37.12
CA ARG A 426 -4.37 -27.76 -37.22
C ARG A 426 -4.62 -29.25 -37.01
N GLU A 427 -5.39 -29.61 -36.00
CA GLU A 427 -5.77 -31.00 -35.73
C GLU A 427 -6.61 -31.60 -36.87
N LYS A 428 -7.54 -30.81 -37.43
CA LYS A 428 -8.31 -31.22 -38.61
C LYS A 428 -7.40 -31.50 -39.81
N GLU A 429 -6.42 -30.65 -40.07
CA GLU A 429 -5.45 -30.84 -41.16
C GLU A 429 -4.53 -32.04 -40.91
N ALA A 430 -4.08 -32.24 -39.67
CA ALA A 430 -3.29 -33.41 -39.27
C ALA A 430 -4.08 -34.71 -39.47
N ASN A 431 -5.34 -34.75 -39.04
CA ASN A 431 -6.21 -35.91 -39.24
C ASN A 431 -6.51 -36.15 -40.73
N LYS A 432 -6.70 -35.10 -41.54
CA LYS A 432 -6.86 -35.24 -43.00
C LYS A 432 -5.62 -35.86 -43.65
N LYS A 433 -4.40 -35.46 -43.22
CA LYS A 433 -3.15 -36.06 -43.70
C LYS A 433 -3.00 -37.52 -43.26
N ARG A 434 -3.43 -37.86 -42.04
CA ARG A 434 -3.44 -39.24 -41.54
C ARG A 434 -4.42 -40.11 -42.32
N LEU A 435 -5.63 -39.60 -42.60
CA LEU A 435 -6.64 -40.31 -43.38
C LEU A 435 -6.13 -40.78 -44.74
N GLN A 436 -5.22 -40.02 -45.36
CA GLN A 436 -4.62 -40.38 -46.65
C GLN A 436 -3.58 -41.53 -46.58
N LYS A 437 -3.09 -41.87 -45.38
CA LYS A 437 -1.96 -42.82 -45.19
C LYS A 437 -2.35 -44.11 -44.45
N VAL A 438 -3.48 -44.11 -43.77
CA VAL A 438 -3.85 -45.11 -42.75
C VAL A 438 -4.51 -46.36 -43.36
N GLN A 439 -4.19 -47.54 -42.82
CA GLN A 439 -4.84 -48.81 -43.15
C GLN A 439 -6.17 -49.00 -42.37
N HIS A 440 -7.00 -49.96 -42.78
CA HIS A 440 -8.43 -50.07 -42.39
C HIS A 440 -8.74 -49.91 -40.89
N GLU A 441 -7.91 -50.38 -39.95
CA GLU A 441 -8.23 -50.35 -38.51
C GLU A 441 -8.12 -48.98 -37.84
N GLU A 442 -7.23 -48.08 -38.30
CA GLU A 442 -7.15 -46.72 -37.72
C GLU A 442 -8.07 -45.72 -38.45
N LEU A 443 -8.67 -46.14 -39.57
CA LEU A 443 -9.55 -45.29 -40.39
C LEU A 443 -10.74 -44.78 -39.56
N ASP A 444 -11.40 -45.68 -38.83
CA ASP A 444 -12.56 -45.33 -37.99
C ASP A 444 -12.19 -44.33 -36.89
N LYS A 445 -11.02 -44.52 -36.26
CA LYS A 445 -10.52 -43.59 -35.22
C LYS A 445 -10.25 -42.20 -35.78
N VAL A 446 -9.69 -42.11 -36.99
CA VAL A 446 -9.43 -40.84 -37.67
C VAL A 446 -10.73 -40.16 -38.09
N LEU A 447 -11.71 -40.92 -38.60
CA LEU A 447 -13.04 -40.40 -38.96
C LEU A 447 -13.78 -39.82 -37.75
N VAL A 448 -13.79 -40.53 -36.62
CA VAL A 448 -14.39 -40.04 -35.36
C VAL A 448 -13.75 -38.73 -34.91
N ARG A 449 -12.41 -38.61 -35.02
CA ARG A 449 -11.70 -37.35 -34.68
C ARG A 449 -12.02 -36.22 -35.66
N MET A 450 -12.17 -36.51 -36.95
CA MET A 450 -12.57 -35.51 -37.95
C MET A 450 -13.98 -34.98 -37.68
N ASP A 451 -14.91 -35.85 -37.31
CA ASP A 451 -16.26 -35.46 -36.91
C ASP A 451 -16.26 -34.60 -35.64
N ALA A 452 -15.42 -34.94 -34.66
CA ALA A 452 -15.21 -34.10 -33.48
C ALA A 452 -14.69 -32.70 -33.86
N CYS A 453 -13.70 -32.61 -34.77
CA CYS A 453 -13.19 -31.33 -35.27
C CYS A 453 -14.29 -30.49 -35.95
N ALA A 454 -15.18 -31.12 -36.73
CA ALA A 454 -16.29 -30.44 -37.39
C ALA A 454 -17.34 -29.92 -36.38
N LYS A 455 -17.66 -30.72 -35.34
CA LYS A 455 -18.55 -30.31 -34.25
C LYS A 455 -17.95 -29.15 -33.45
N LEU A 456 -16.67 -29.23 -33.09
CA LEU A 456 -15.95 -28.17 -32.37
C LEU A 456 -15.88 -26.88 -33.18
N ALA A 457 -15.60 -26.94 -34.49
CA ALA A 457 -15.59 -25.77 -35.36
C ALA A 457 -16.94 -25.02 -35.37
N LYS A 458 -18.07 -25.76 -35.42
CA LYS A 458 -19.41 -25.16 -35.35
C LYS A 458 -19.65 -24.47 -34.00
N LYS A 459 -19.23 -25.10 -32.89
CA LYS A 459 -19.35 -24.52 -31.54
C LYS A 459 -18.49 -23.25 -31.38
N ILE A 460 -17.23 -23.29 -31.81
CA ILE A 460 -16.29 -22.16 -31.80
C ILE A 460 -16.89 -20.97 -32.57
N LYS A 461 -17.36 -21.20 -33.81
CA LYS A 461 -17.94 -20.14 -34.64
C LYS A 461 -19.18 -19.54 -34.01
N THR A 462 -20.06 -20.37 -33.45
CA THR A 462 -21.28 -19.91 -32.77
C THR A 462 -20.96 -19.05 -31.56
N LEU A 463 -20.03 -19.49 -30.71
CA LEU A 463 -19.62 -18.73 -29.53
C LEU A 463 -18.89 -17.44 -29.93
N SER A 464 -17.98 -17.49 -30.90
CA SER A 464 -17.26 -16.32 -31.40
C SER A 464 -18.22 -15.22 -31.84
N ASN A 465 -19.26 -15.56 -32.60
CA ASN A 465 -20.26 -14.59 -33.04
C ASN A 465 -21.09 -14.01 -31.88
N ARG A 466 -21.40 -14.84 -30.87
CA ARG A 466 -22.20 -14.39 -29.72
C ARG A 466 -21.45 -13.47 -28.78
N ILE A 467 -20.14 -13.61 -28.67
CA ILE A 467 -19.32 -12.74 -27.83
C ILE A 467 -18.53 -11.70 -28.62
N ALA A 468 -18.74 -11.61 -29.94
CA ALA A 468 -18.09 -10.62 -30.80
C ALA A 468 -18.53 -9.19 -30.42
N PRO A 469 -17.64 -8.19 -30.62
CA PRO A 469 -18.05 -6.80 -30.54
C PRO A 469 -19.28 -6.52 -31.42
N GLY A 470 -20.20 -5.71 -30.92
CA GLY A 470 -21.52 -5.43 -31.50
C GLY A 470 -22.60 -6.46 -31.18
N SER A 471 -22.27 -7.55 -30.47
CA SER A 471 -23.27 -8.55 -30.09
C SER A 471 -24.18 -8.04 -28.97
N PRO A 472 -25.51 -8.19 -29.08
CA PRO A 472 -26.45 -7.78 -28.02
C PRO A 472 -26.26 -8.56 -26.72
N ALA A 473 -25.63 -9.73 -26.80
CA ALA A 473 -25.23 -10.54 -25.65
C ALA A 473 -24.36 -9.76 -24.65
N LEU A 474 -23.56 -8.82 -25.16
CA LEU A 474 -22.64 -8.01 -24.39
C LEU A 474 -23.33 -6.94 -23.56
N HIS A 475 -24.63 -6.68 -23.74
CA HIS A 475 -25.32 -5.62 -23.00
C HIS A 475 -25.75 -6.07 -21.59
N LYS A 476 -25.76 -7.39 -21.31
CA LYS A 476 -26.15 -7.96 -20.01
C LYS A 476 -25.05 -8.85 -19.45
N ILE A 477 -24.43 -8.42 -18.35
CA ILE A 477 -23.33 -9.14 -17.70
C ILE A 477 -23.66 -10.60 -17.35
N GLY A 478 -24.91 -10.89 -16.95
CA GLY A 478 -25.34 -12.26 -16.64
C GLY A 478 -25.33 -13.17 -17.88
N TYR A 479 -25.76 -12.67 -19.03
CA TYR A 479 -25.73 -13.40 -20.29
C TYR A 479 -24.30 -13.58 -20.79
N LEU A 480 -23.48 -12.54 -20.67
CA LEU A 480 -22.05 -12.60 -20.99
C LEU A 480 -21.34 -13.71 -20.20
N ARG A 481 -21.55 -13.78 -18.88
CA ARG A 481 -20.98 -14.85 -18.04
C ARG A 481 -21.41 -16.23 -18.50
N ALA A 482 -22.69 -16.41 -18.84
CA ALA A 482 -23.20 -17.68 -19.34
C ALA A 482 -22.55 -18.09 -20.68
N GLU A 483 -22.27 -17.14 -21.58
CA GLU A 483 -21.55 -17.42 -22.82
C GLU A 483 -20.06 -17.73 -22.56
N VAL A 484 -19.42 -17.03 -21.61
CA VAL A 484 -18.02 -17.32 -21.20
C VAL A 484 -17.89 -18.69 -20.55
N GLU A 485 -18.88 -19.15 -19.78
CA GLU A 485 -18.90 -20.52 -19.22
C GLU A 485 -18.93 -21.60 -20.33
N LYS A 486 -19.61 -21.31 -21.44
CA LYS A 486 -19.59 -22.21 -22.62
C LYS A 486 -18.21 -22.26 -23.27
N VAL A 487 -17.45 -21.15 -23.25
CA VAL A 487 -16.05 -21.13 -23.70
C VAL A 487 -15.17 -21.97 -22.77
N ASN A 488 -15.39 -21.90 -21.46
CA ASN A 488 -14.71 -22.76 -20.48
C ASN A 488 -15.02 -24.26 -20.74
N SER A 489 -16.29 -24.59 -20.97
CA SER A 489 -16.71 -25.95 -21.34
C SER A 489 -16.12 -26.42 -22.67
N LEU A 490 -15.91 -25.50 -23.62
CA LEU A 490 -15.28 -25.78 -24.90
C LEU A 490 -13.77 -26.09 -24.75
N ARG A 491 -13.06 -25.38 -23.85
CA ARG A 491 -11.67 -25.71 -23.48
C ARG A 491 -11.58 -27.15 -22.99
N ALA A 492 -12.43 -27.56 -22.05
CA ALA A 492 -12.45 -28.93 -21.53
C ALA A 492 -12.65 -29.98 -22.64
N GLN A 493 -13.56 -29.73 -23.60
CA GLN A 493 -13.79 -30.63 -24.73
C GLN A 493 -12.57 -30.74 -25.66
N ILE A 494 -11.88 -29.63 -25.93
CA ILE A 494 -10.65 -29.62 -26.75
C ILE A 494 -9.53 -30.39 -26.05
N THR A 495 -9.34 -30.16 -24.75
CA THR A 495 -8.36 -30.86 -23.92
C THR A 495 -8.64 -32.38 -23.86
N ASP A 496 -9.90 -32.78 -23.75
CA ASP A 496 -10.31 -34.19 -23.77
C ASP A 496 -10.11 -34.83 -25.14
N THR A 497 -10.47 -34.13 -26.22
CA THR A 497 -10.39 -34.66 -27.59
C THR A 497 -8.96 -34.75 -28.11
N PHE A 498 -8.12 -33.76 -27.81
CA PHE A 498 -6.78 -33.61 -28.41
C PHE A 498 -5.62 -33.77 -27.40
N GLY A 499 -5.91 -33.83 -26.10
CA GLY A 499 -4.91 -33.92 -25.03
C GLY A 499 -4.56 -32.57 -24.40
N LYS A 500 -3.92 -32.63 -23.22
CA LYS A 500 -3.54 -31.43 -22.42
C LYS A 500 -2.56 -30.51 -23.13
N ASP A 501 -1.67 -31.07 -23.95
CA ASP A 501 -0.62 -30.32 -24.64
C ASP A 501 -1.09 -29.66 -25.93
N ALA A 502 -2.35 -29.89 -26.35
CA ALA A 502 -2.90 -29.27 -27.55
C ALA A 502 -3.04 -27.74 -27.43
N ILE A 503 -3.16 -27.22 -26.20
CA ILE A 503 -3.32 -25.79 -25.92
C ILE A 503 -1.96 -25.23 -25.49
N SER A 504 -1.42 -24.29 -26.27
CA SER A 504 -0.13 -23.65 -25.95
C SER A 504 -0.19 -22.82 -24.66
N LYS A 505 0.92 -22.75 -23.93
CA LYS A 505 1.05 -21.94 -22.69
C LYS A 505 0.62 -20.47 -22.87
N SER A 506 0.99 -19.84 -23.99
CA SER A 506 0.58 -18.46 -24.29
C SER A 506 -0.94 -18.28 -24.44
N LEU A 507 -1.65 -19.34 -24.83
CA LEU A 507 -3.11 -19.34 -24.93
C LEU A 507 -3.75 -19.55 -23.55
N GLU A 508 -3.15 -20.38 -22.70
CA GLU A 508 -3.54 -20.52 -21.28
C GLU A 508 -3.38 -19.22 -20.47
N GLU A 509 -2.40 -18.38 -20.82
CA GLU A 509 -2.29 -17.03 -20.26
C GLU A 509 -3.52 -16.17 -20.60
N GLN A 510 -4.00 -16.22 -21.85
CA GLN A 510 -5.22 -15.50 -22.27
C GLN A 510 -6.47 -16.04 -21.58
N TYR A 511 -6.55 -17.37 -21.38
CA TYR A 511 -7.60 -18.00 -20.57
C TYR A 511 -7.60 -17.46 -19.14
N SER A 512 -6.41 -17.34 -18.54
CA SER A 512 -6.25 -16.86 -17.17
C SER A 512 -6.61 -15.38 -17.01
N LEU A 513 -6.23 -14.53 -17.98
CA LEU A 513 -6.51 -13.09 -17.97
C LEU A 513 -7.97 -12.75 -18.30
N GLY A 514 -8.64 -13.59 -19.09
CA GLY A 514 -10.02 -13.37 -19.53
C GLY A 514 -11.04 -14.21 -18.76
N ILE A 515 -11.05 -15.52 -19.02
CA ILE A 515 -12.12 -16.43 -18.64
C ILE A 515 -12.14 -16.66 -17.13
N LEU A 516 -11.01 -16.98 -16.51
CA LEU A 516 -10.94 -17.21 -15.06
C LEU A 516 -11.37 -15.96 -14.27
N VAL A 517 -10.97 -14.76 -14.70
CA VAL A 517 -11.33 -13.51 -14.03
C VAL A 517 -12.84 -13.24 -14.11
N ILE A 518 -13.49 -13.53 -15.24
CA ILE A 518 -14.93 -13.32 -15.43
C ILE A 518 -15.75 -14.33 -14.60
N LEU A 519 -15.31 -15.59 -14.56
CA LEU A 519 -16.01 -16.67 -13.89
C LEU A 519 -15.71 -16.75 -12.38
N SER A 520 -14.64 -16.09 -11.92
CA SER A 520 -14.35 -15.99 -10.49
C SER A 520 -15.57 -15.48 -9.74
N PRO A 521 -15.95 -16.13 -8.62
CA PRO A 521 -17.06 -15.66 -7.81
C PRO A 521 -16.80 -14.20 -7.46
N LEU A 522 -17.82 -13.35 -7.62
CA LEU A 522 -17.71 -11.98 -7.16
C LEU A 522 -17.30 -12.07 -5.69
N PRO A 523 -16.22 -11.39 -5.25
CA PRO A 523 -15.78 -11.47 -3.87
C PRO A 523 -17.01 -11.18 -3.03
N THR A 524 -17.53 -12.23 -2.38
CA THR A 524 -18.76 -12.16 -1.60
C THR A 524 -18.46 -11.03 -0.65
N THR A 525 -19.22 -9.93 -0.75
CA THR A 525 -19.09 -8.81 0.19
C THR A 525 -19.06 -9.46 1.53
N THR A 526 -17.86 -9.50 2.14
CA THR A 526 -17.56 -10.35 3.28
C THR A 526 -18.73 -10.23 4.22
N ALA A 527 -19.39 -11.36 4.53
CA ALA A 527 -20.56 -11.39 5.39
C ALA A 527 -20.32 -10.38 6.51
N PRO A 528 -21.29 -9.48 6.79
CA PRO A 528 -21.11 -8.40 7.76
C PRO A 528 -20.39 -9.01 8.95
N LYS A 529 -19.17 -8.48 9.22
CA LYS A 529 -18.23 -9.10 10.17
C LYS A 529 -19.02 -9.65 11.35
N PRO A 530 -18.85 -10.93 11.74
CA PRO A 530 -19.53 -11.46 12.91
C PRO A 530 -19.37 -10.43 14.02
N SER A 531 -20.48 -10.06 14.65
CA SER A 531 -20.50 -9.14 15.79
C SER A 531 -19.33 -9.50 16.69
N ARG A 532 -18.49 -8.51 17.00
CA ARG A 532 -17.21 -8.69 17.70
C ARG A 532 -17.36 -9.73 18.83
N PRO A 533 -16.47 -10.73 18.93
CA PRO A 533 -16.44 -11.61 20.09
C PRO A 533 -16.25 -10.74 21.33
N GLU A 534 -17.19 -10.84 22.28
CA GLU A 534 -17.12 -10.12 23.54
C GLU A 534 -15.89 -10.60 24.31
N LEU A 535 -15.07 -9.63 24.75
CA LEU A 535 -13.84 -9.90 25.49
C LEU A 535 -14.20 -10.62 26.80
N ASN A 536 -13.71 -11.85 26.97
CA ASN A 536 -13.86 -12.62 28.19
C ASN A 536 -13.03 -11.93 29.30
N ALA A 537 -13.67 -11.10 30.13
CA ALA A 537 -13.03 -10.34 31.21
C ALA A 537 -13.04 -11.09 32.56
N SER A 538 -13.39 -12.37 32.54
CA SER A 538 -13.53 -13.25 33.71
C SER A 538 -12.21 -13.47 34.48
N ASP A 539 -11.06 -13.25 33.84
CA ASP A 539 -9.76 -13.68 34.36
C ASP A 539 -8.98 -12.59 35.13
N LEU A 540 -9.61 -11.44 35.44
CA LEU A 540 -8.92 -10.29 36.07
C LEU A 540 -9.41 -9.93 37.48
N VAL A 541 -9.96 -10.88 38.23
CA VAL A 541 -10.14 -10.71 39.69
C VAL A 541 -9.19 -11.65 40.44
N VAL A 542 -7.98 -11.14 40.72
CA VAL A 542 -7.21 -11.45 41.93
C VAL A 542 -6.73 -10.14 42.53
#